data_AF-A0A9E0PLY3-F1
#
_entry.id   AF-A0A9E0PLY3-F1
#
_cell.length_a   1.000
_cell.length_b   1.000
_cell.length_c   1.000
_cell.angle_alpha   90.00
_cell.angle_beta   90.00
_cell.angle_gamma   90.00
#
_symmetry.space_group_name_H-M   'P 1'
#
loop_
_entity.id
_entity.type
_entity.pdbx_description
1 polymer ?
#
loop_
_entity_poly.entity_id
_entity_poly.type
_entity_poly.pdbx_seq_one_letter_code
_entity_poly.pdbx_strand_id
1 'polypeptide(L)'
;MKMRNLNCLLASLIILSSLLAAEAAPTQAKNSTKKLIKQAPSTDAAAGQAYSARLWNRILSSWNYPDGNNHVTLSAVVIADGTVESMQLTSSPKSPEAEASAQAAFDKAKPLDALPTGMPKATVVITFNSKSDPHGDSSSGGSVRLDPVNSK
;
A
#
# COMPACT_ATOMS: atom_id res chain seq x y z
N MET A 1 26.71 -49.66 -15.24
CA MET A 1 27.76 -50.15 -14.32
C MET A 1 28.94 -49.17 -14.30
N LYS A 2 29.01 -48.26 -13.33
CA LYS A 2 30.26 -47.82 -12.65
C LYS A 2 29.93 -46.79 -11.56
N MET A 3 30.08 -47.23 -10.31
CA MET A 3 30.28 -46.36 -9.14
C MET A 3 31.72 -45.84 -9.17
N ARG A 4 31.98 -44.68 -8.55
CA ARG A 4 32.83 -44.55 -7.35
C ARG A 4 33.06 -43.08 -6.94
N ASN A 5 32.79 -42.88 -5.65
CA ASN A 5 33.17 -41.83 -4.70
C ASN A 5 34.56 -41.20 -4.89
N LEU A 6 34.75 -39.95 -4.43
CA LEU A 6 35.84 -39.61 -3.51
C LEU A 6 35.63 -38.29 -2.75
N ASN A 7 35.82 -38.37 -1.43
CA ASN A 7 35.93 -37.31 -0.43
C ASN A 7 37.12 -36.37 -0.69
N CYS A 8 37.08 -35.14 -0.15
CA CYS A 8 38.14 -34.67 0.75
C CYS A 8 37.77 -33.38 1.51
N LEU A 9 37.97 -33.46 2.83
CA LEU A 9 37.99 -32.39 3.83
C LEU A 9 38.93 -31.23 3.47
N LEU A 10 38.64 -30.04 4.01
CA LEU A 10 39.61 -29.28 4.82
C LEU A 10 38.93 -28.16 5.61
N ALA A 11 38.99 -28.31 6.94
CA ALA A 11 38.72 -27.28 7.91
C ALA A 11 39.89 -26.29 7.97
N SER A 12 39.61 -25.00 8.18
CA SER A 12 40.58 -24.06 8.71
C SER A 12 39.90 -23.08 9.66
N LEU A 13 40.43 -23.10 10.88
CA LEU A 13 40.02 -22.40 12.09
C LEU A 13 41.11 -21.35 12.37
N ILE A 14 40.78 -20.04 12.43
CA ILE A 14 41.73 -19.01 12.92
C ILE A 14 41.00 -17.96 13.79
N ILE A 15 40.98 -18.24 15.10
CA ILE A 15 41.43 -17.45 16.28
C ILE A 15 41.14 -15.92 16.36
N LEU A 16 40.17 -15.59 17.24
CA LEU A 16 40.17 -14.71 18.45
C LEU A 16 41.18 -13.54 18.68
N SER A 17 40.61 -12.36 19.05
CA SER A 17 41.00 -11.38 20.11
C SER A 17 42.24 -10.47 19.94
N SER A 18 42.34 -9.19 20.37
CA SER A 18 41.49 -8.21 21.09
C SER A 18 42.20 -6.81 21.21
N LEU A 19 41.46 -5.77 21.63
CA LEU A 19 41.88 -4.50 22.33
C LEU A 19 42.60 -3.39 21.51
N LEU A 20 42.58 -2.06 21.78
CA LEU A 20 41.80 -1.08 22.57
C LEU A 20 42.58 0.28 22.57
N ALA A 21 41.92 1.44 22.43
CA ALA A 21 42.27 2.78 23.00
C ALA A 21 41.26 3.83 22.44
N ALA A 22 40.37 4.47 23.21
CA ALA A 22 40.56 5.65 24.09
C ALA A 22 41.11 6.87 23.31
N GLU A 23 40.61 8.11 23.34
CA GLU A 23 39.77 8.88 24.26
C GLU A 23 39.48 10.26 23.63
N ALA A 24 38.26 10.80 23.76
CA ALA A 24 38.00 12.25 23.89
C ALA A 24 36.51 12.49 24.25
N ALA A 25 36.29 13.28 25.29
CA ALA A 25 35.05 13.44 26.04
C ALA A 25 34.10 14.54 25.44
N PRO A 26 33.12 15.10 26.18
CA PRO A 26 31.70 14.99 25.85
C PRO A 26 31.04 16.31 25.41
N THR A 27 30.05 16.26 24.53
CA THR A 27 29.09 17.36 24.34
C THR A 27 27.66 16.85 24.44
N GLN A 28 27.09 16.99 25.64
CA GLN A 28 25.65 16.96 25.84
C GLN A 28 25.02 18.16 25.13
N ALA A 29 24.42 17.93 23.96
CA ALA A 29 23.44 18.85 23.40
C ALA A 29 22.08 18.57 24.08
N LYS A 30 21.73 19.38 25.08
CA LYS A 30 20.35 19.54 25.55
C LYS A 30 19.56 20.37 24.54
N ASN A 31 18.25 20.10 24.51
CA ASN A 31 17.16 20.81 23.82
C ASN A 31 17.03 20.51 22.32
N SER A 32 15.95 19.95 21.79
CA SER A 32 14.60 19.74 22.35
C SER A 32 14.01 18.52 21.66
N THR A 33 13.70 17.48 22.44
CA THR A 33 12.77 16.44 21.99
C THR A 33 11.45 17.12 21.74
N LYS A 34 11.20 17.51 20.49
CA LYS A 34 9.86 17.80 20.00
C LYS A 34 9.14 16.47 20.21
N LYS A 35 8.46 16.33 21.35
CA LYS A 35 7.49 15.26 21.57
C LYS A 35 6.64 15.29 20.30
N LEU A 36 6.86 14.30 19.44
CA LEU A 36 5.90 13.95 18.42
C LEU A 36 4.68 13.59 19.25
N ILE A 37 3.80 14.57 19.44
CA ILE A 37 2.45 14.30 19.84
C ILE A 37 1.97 13.44 18.67
N LYS A 38 2.05 12.11 18.81
CA LYS A 38 1.19 11.18 18.11
C LYS A 38 -0.20 11.62 18.56
N GLN A 39 -0.72 12.63 17.90
CA GLN A 39 -2.10 13.01 17.99
C GLN A 39 -2.81 11.73 17.60
N ALA A 40 -3.46 11.10 18.57
CA ALA A 40 -4.28 9.94 18.30
C ALA A 40 -5.17 10.35 17.12
N PRO A 41 -5.23 9.54 16.04
CA PRO A 41 -6.07 9.89 14.92
C PRO A 41 -7.44 10.20 15.50
N SER A 42 -8.00 11.37 15.16
CA SER A 42 -9.39 11.68 15.43
C SER A 42 -10.21 10.43 15.10
N THR A 43 -11.15 10.02 15.94
CA THR A 43 -11.88 8.75 15.74
C THR A 43 -12.40 8.60 14.30
N ASP A 44 -12.76 9.72 13.67
CA ASP A 44 -13.12 9.85 12.26
C ASP A 44 -11.98 9.50 11.28
N ALA A 45 -10.78 10.04 11.48
CA ALA A 45 -9.60 9.75 10.66
C ALA A 45 -9.17 8.28 10.78
N ALA A 46 -9.25 7.70 11.98
CA ALA A 46 -8.95 6.28 12.20
C ALA A 46 -9.98 5.38 11.49
N ALA A 47 -11.26 5.73 11.59
CA ALA A 47 -12.34 4.98 10.95
C ALA A 47 -12.26 5.07 9.41
N GLY A 48 -11.94 6.25 8.87
CA GLY A 48 -11.68 6.45 7.44
C GLY A 48 -10.48 5.62 6.94
N GLN A 49 -9.38 5.60 7.68
CA GLN A 49 -8.22 4.75 7.34
C GLN A 49 -8.56 3.26 7.37
N ALA A 50 -9.30 2.81 8.38
CA ALA A 50 -9.73 1.41 8.46
C ALA A 50 -10.68 1.02 7.31
N TYR A 51 -11.61 1.91 6.94
CA TYR A 51 -12.46 1.75 5.78
C TYR A 51 -11.65 1.63 4.48
N SER A 52 -10.74 2.59 4.25
CA SER A 52 -9.84 2.58 3.09
C SER A 52 -9.02 1.30 2.99
N ALA A 53 -8.46 0.81 4.10
CA ALA A 53 -7.67 -0.42 4.14
C ALA A 53 -8.51 -1.65 3.80
N ARG A 54 -9.72 -1.78 4.36
CA ARG A 54 -10.64 -2.88 4.03
C ARG A 54 -11.02 -2.87 2.56
N LEU A 55 -11.38 -1.71 2.01
CA LEU A 55 -11.74 -1.57 0.61
C LEU A 55 -10.55 -1.92 -0.30
N TRP A 56 -9.36 -1.41 0.00
CA TRP A 56 -8.16 -1.74 -0.76
C TRP A 56 -7.88 -3.24 -0.77
N ASN A 57 -7.97 -3.92 0.38
CA ASN A 57 -7.75 -5.36 0.46
C ASN A 57 -8.75 -6.18 -0.37
N ARG A 58 -10.01 -5.74 -0.44
CA ARG A 58 -11.05 -6.38 -1.28
C ARG A 58 -10.80 -6.17 -2.78
N ILE A 59 -10.32 -4.98 -3.16
CA ILE A 59 -9.99 -4.68 -4.55
C ILE A 59 -8.75 -5.47 -4.97
N LEU A 60 -7.69 -5.42 -4.17
CA LEU A 60 -6.41 -6.06 -4.45
C LEU A 60 -6.55 -7.58 -4.67
N SER A 61 -7.43 -8.25 -3.92
CA SER A 61 -7.64 -9.70 -4.06
C SER A 61 -8.30 -10.11 -5.38
N SER A 62 -8.88 -9.16 -6.12
CA SER A 62 -9.63 -9.41 -7.34
C SER A 62 -9.09 -8.67 -8.57
N TRP A 63 -8.06 -7.85 -8.38
CA TRP A 63 -7.47 -7.01 -9.41
C TRP A 63 -6.49 -7.80 -10.28
N ASN A 64 -6.69 -7.75 -11.60
CA ASN A 64 -5.83 -8.38 -12.58
C ASN A 64 -4.91 -7.34 -13.24
N TYR A 65 -3.64 -7.31 -12.85
CA TYR A 65 -2.71 -6.28 -13.32
C TYR A 65 -2.44 -6.42 -14.83
N PRO A 66 -2.75 -5.40 -15.64
CA PRO A 66 -2.38 -5.41 -17.05
C PRO A 66 -0.88 -5.19 -17.22
N ASP A 67 -0.35 -5.64 -18.35
CA ASP A 67 1.04 -5.41 -18.75
C ASP A 67 1.32 -3.90 -18.92
N GLY A 68 2.61 -3.54 -18.82
CA GLY A 68 3.08 -2.17 -18.93
C GLY A 68 3.08 -1.41 -17.61
N ASN A 69 3.31 -0.09 -17.68
CA ASN A 69 3.36 0.82 -16.55
C ASN A 69 2.05 1.63 -16.49
N ASN A 70 1.12 1.16 -15.66
CA ASN A 70 -0.24 1.65 -15.58
C ASN A 70 -0.45 2.47 -14.30
N HIS A 71 -1.03 3.66 -14.47
CA HIS A 71 -1.53 4.48 -13.38
C HIS A 71 -2.99 4.84 -13.66
N VAL A 72 -3.91 4.40 -12.81
CA VAL A 72 -5.35 4.63 -12.95
C VAL A 72 -5.89 5.26 -11.67
N THR A 73 -6.75 6.28 -11.80
CA THR A 73 -7.48 6.88 -10.69
C THR A 73 -8.98 6.67 -10.90
N LEU A 74 -9.62 6.00 -9.93
CA LEU A 74 -11.07 5.82 -9.84
C LEU A 74 -11.61 6.74 -8.75
N SER A 75 -12.57 7.59 -9.07
CA SER A 75 -13.27 8.44 -8.10
C SER A 75 -14.74 8.05 -8.07
N ALA A 76 -15.22 7.53 -6.94
CA ALA A 76 -16.61 7.13 -6.76
C ALA A 76 -17.28 7.93 -5.64
N VAL A 77 -18.48 8.43 -5.88
CA VAL A 77 -19.31 9.04 -4.84
C VAL A 77 -20.14 7.95 -4.18
N VAL A 78 -19.96 7.80 -2.87
CA VAL A 78 -20.59 6.76 -2.05
C VAL A 78 -21.43 7.43 -0.97
N ILE A 79 -22.62 6.89 -0.73
CA ILE A 79 -23.52 7.32 0.35
C ILE A 79 -23.42 6.40 1.57
N ALA A 80 -24.07 6.78 2.66
CA ALA A 80 -23.89 6.17 4.00
C ALA A 80 -23.96 4.63 4.05
N ASP A 81 -24.79 4.00 3.22
CA ASP A 81 -25.00 2.55 3.19
C ASP A 81 -23.98 1.78 2.33
N GLY A 82 -23.04 2.46 1.67
CA GLY A 82 -22.08 1.87 0.74
C GLY A 82 -22.55 1.85 -0.72
N THR A 83 -23.72 2.41 -1.04
CA THR A 83 -24.21 2.55 -2.41
C THR A 83 -23.37 3.58 -3.18
N VAL A 84 -23.01 3.24 -4.42
CA VAL A 84 -22.25 4.11 -5.33
C VAL A 84 -23.21 4.89 -6.21
N GLU A 85 -23.22 6.22 -6.10
CA GLU A 85 -24.09 7.10 -6.91
C GLU A 85 -23.47 7.48 -8.25
N SER A 86 -22.16 7.72 -8.26
CA SER A 86 -21.43 8.06 -9.48
C SER A 86 -19.99 7.60 -9.38
N MET A 87 -19.35 7.45 -10.53
CA MET A 87 -17.99 6.94 -10.63
C MET A 87 -17.35 7.49 -11.89
N GLN A 88 -16.08 7.87 -11.77
CA GLN A 88 -15.25 8.36 -12.84
C GLN A 88 -13.91 7.64 -12.81
N LEU A 89 -13.34 7.38 -14.00
CA LEU A 89 -12.12 6.62 -14.15
C LEU A 89 -11.21 7.31 -15.17
N THR A 90 -9.94 7.48 -14.81
CA THR A 90 -8.93 8.09 -15.68
C THR A 90 -7.60 7.35 -15.55
N SER A 91 -6.81 7.32 -16.62
CA SER A 91 -5.47 6.69 -16.62
C SER A 91 -4.42 7.58 -17.27
N SER A 92 -3.17 7.41 -16.84
CA SER A 92 -2.00 8.09 -17.41
C SER A 92 -0.77 7.16 -17.43
N PRO A 93 -0.20 6.82 -18.60
CA PRO A 93 -0.73 7.09 -19.94
C PRO A 93 -2.13 6.48 -20.12
N LYS A 94 -2.90 6.99 -21.09
CA LYS A 94 -4.25 6.48 -21.35
C LYS A 94 -4.18 5.00 -21.75
N SER A 95 -4.76 4.12 -20.93
CA SER A 95 -4.86 2.68 -21.19
C SER A 95 -6.28 2.20 -20.90
N PRO A 96 -7.07 1.85 -21.94
CA PRO A 96 -8.39 1.25 -21.78
C PRO A 96 -8.35 -0.08 -21.02
N GLU A 97 -7.29 -0.88 -21.18
CA GLU A 97 -7.12 -2.16 -20.51
C GLU A 97 -6.90 -1.98 -19.00
N ALA A 98 -6.07 -1.01 -18.60
CA ALA A 98 -5.86 -0.68 -17.21
C ALA A 98 -7.13 -0.14 -16.53
N GLU A 99 -7.87 0.70 -17.25
CA GLU A 99 -9.17 1.20 -16.79
C GLU A 99 -10.19 0.06 -16.65
N ALA A 100 -10.34 -0.80 -17.65
CA ALA A 100 -11.26 -1.94 -17.59
C ALA A 100 -10.91 -2.89 -16.43
N SER A 101 -9.62 -3.10 -16.16
CA SER A 101 -9.17 -3.92 -15.03
C SER A 101 -9.47 -3.28 -13.67
N ALA A 102 -9.16 -2.00 -13.50
CA ALA A 102 -9.47 -1.25 -12.27
C ALA A 102 -10.99 -1.23 -12.01
N GLN A 103 -11.78 -1.03 -13.06
CA GLN A 103 -13.23 -1.08 -13.02
C GLN A 103 -13.74 -2.45 -12.56
N ALA A 104 -13.27 -3.52 -13.19
CA ALA A 104 -13.67 -4.88 -12.85
C ALA A 104 -13.30 -5.27 -11.40
N ALA A 105 -12.15 -4.82 -10.90
CA ALA A 105 -11.74 -5.03 -9.51
C ALA A 105 -12.65 -4.27 -8.54
N PHE A 106 -13.00 -3.02 -8.85
CA PHE A 106 -13.93 -2.23 -8.05
C PHE A 106 -15.35 -2.81 -8.05
N ASP A 107 -15.83 -3.31 -9.19
CA ASP A 107 -17.16 -3.94 -9.29
C ASP A 107 -17.23 -5.24 -8.47
N LYS A 108 -16.16 -6.04 -8.44
CA LYS A 108 -16.08 -7.22 -7.57
C LYS A 108 -15.99 -6.87 -6.09
N ALA A 109 -15.55 -5.67 -5.75
CA ALA A 109 -15.56 -5.18 -4.39
C ALA A 109 -16.96 -4.71 -3.93
N LYS A 110 -17.98 -4.72 -4.80
CA LYS A 110 -19.36 -4.41 -4.40
C LYS A 110 -20.07 -5.61 -3.77
N PRO A 111 -21.03 -5.40 -2.84
CA PRO A 111 -21.39 -4.11 -2.24
C PRO A 111 -20.26 -3.56 -1.35
N LEU A 112 -20.11 -2.23 -1.33
CA LEU A 112 -19.13 -1.58 -0.45
C LEU A 112 -19.63 -1.64 1.00
N ASP A 113 -18.70 -1.55 1.96
CA ASP A 113 -19.07 -1.40 3.36
C ASP A 113 -19.80 -0.07 3.57
N ALA A 114 -20.64 0.02 4.61
CA ALA A 114 -21.20 1.30 5.03
C ALA A 114 -20.08 2.30 5.38
N LEU A 115 -20.33 3.58 5.10
CA LEU A 115 -19.38 4.63 5.44
C LEU A 115 -19.21 4.73 6.98
N PRO A 116 -18.05 5.20 7.45
CA PRO A 116 -17.85 5.50 8.87
C PRO A 116 -18.97 6.39 9.43
N THR A 117 -19.36 6.13 10.69
CA THR A 117 -20.38 6.91 11.38
C THR A 117 -20.06 8.40 11.32
N GLY A 118 -21.03 9.23 10.91
CA GLY A 118 -20.85 10.67 10.74
C GLY A 118 -20.56 11.11 9.31
N MET A 119 -20.34 10.19 8.36
CA MET A 119 -20.25 10.50 6.93
C MET A 119 -21.53 10.08 6.18
N PRO A 120 -22.45 11.01 5.88
CA PRO A 120 -23.62 10.69 5.07
C PRO A 120 -23.26 10.41 3.61
N LYS A 121 -22.14 10.99 3.14
CA LYS A 121 -21.65 10.93 1.77
C LYS A 121 -20.15 11.19 1.72
N ALA A 122 -19.44 10.48 0.86
CA ALA A 122 -18.00 10.65 0.66
C ALA A 122 -17.61 10.35 -0.78
N THR A 123 -16.54 10.99 -1.25
CA THR A 123 -15.83 10.60 -2.46
C THR A 123 -14.74 9.61 -2.07
N VAL A 124 -14.81 8.40 -2.61
CA VAL A 124 -13.77 7.38 -2.53
C VAL A 124 -12.85 7.54 -3.74
N VAL A 125 -11.60 7.89 -3.51
CA VAL A 125 -10.58 7.98 -4.56
C VAL A 125 -9.64 6.79 -4.43
N ILE A 126 -9.51 6.01 -5.50
CA ILE A 126 -8.71 4.79 -5.55
C ILE A 126 -7.66 4.97 -6.63
N THR A 127 -6.40 4.85 -6.25
CA THR A 127 -5.27 4.92 -7.17
C THR A 127 -4.71 3.52 -7.36
N PHE A 128 -4.63 3.09 -8.60
CA PHE A 128 -4.06 1.81 -9.04
C PHE A 128 -2.72 2.09 -9.72
N ASN A 129 -1.66 1.45 -9.23
CA ASN A 129 -0.34 1.49 -9.85
C ASN A 129 0.12 0.06 -10.14
N SER A 130 0.44 -0.25 -11.38
CA SER A 130 1.06 -1.53 -11.73
C SER A 130 2.16 -1.35 -12.76
N LYS A 131 3.25 -2.06 -12.57
CA LYS A 131 4.28 -2.27 -13.57
C LYS A 131 4.41 -3.76 -13.78
N SER A 132 4.15 -4.25 -14.98
CA SER A 132 4.48 -5.63 -15.39
C SER A 132 5.31 -5.57 -16.67
N ASP A 133 6.52 -6.10 -16.60
CA ASP A 133 7.40 -6.30 -17.75
C ASP A 133 7.47 -7.81 -18.08
N PRO A 134 7.41 -8.22 -19.36
CA PRO A 134 7.65 -9.60 -19.77
C PRO A 134 8.96 -10.24 -19.26
N HIS A 135 9.93 -9.45 -18.76
CA HIS A 135 11.15 -9.96 -18.13
C HIS A 135 11.01 -10.35 -16.65
N GLY A 136 9.83 -10.17 -16.05
CA GLY A 136 9.47 -10.73 -14.73
C GLY A 136 9.64 -9.79 -13.54
N ASP A 137 10.02 -8.51 -13.73
CA ASP A 137 9.90 -7.49 -12.68
C ASP A 137 8.50 -6.90 -12.66
N SER A 138 7.60 -7.57 -11.93
CA SER A 138 6.26 -7.06 -11.66
C SER A 138 6.19 -6.37 -10.30
N SER A 139 5.58 -5.19 -10.26
CA SER A 139 5.21 -4.50 -9.02
C SER A 139 3.79 -3.97 -9.12
N SER A 140 3.03 -4.05 -8.04
CA SER A 140 1.67 -3.55 -7.98
C SER A 140 1.40 -2.92 -6.63
N GLY A 141 0.60 -1.86 -6.64
CA GLY A 141 0.20 -1.17 -5.43
C GLY A 141 -0.85 -0.12 -5.72
N GLY A 142 -1.19 0.62 -4.69
CA GLY A 142 -2.24 1.61 -4.78
C GLY A 142 -2.66 2.11 -3.42
N SER A 143 -3.70 2.93 -3.43
CA SER A 143 -4.24 3.53 -2.23
C SER A 143 -5.71 3.80 -2.39
N VAL A 144 -6.39 3.87 -1.25
CA VAL A 144 -7.77 4.34 -1.15
C VAL A 144 -7.78 5.54 -0.22
N ARG A 145 -8.34 6.65 -0.68
CA ARG A 145 -8.59 7.84 0.11
C ARG A 145 -10.10 8.06 0.20
N LEU A 146 -10.55 8.47 1.38
CA LEU A 146 -11.92 8.84 1.63
C LEU A 146 -11.97 10.34 1.88
N ASP A 147 -12.76 11.06 1.08
CA ASP A 147 -12.96 12.49 1.18
C ASP A 147 -14.44 12.76 1.52
N PRO A 148 -14.76 13.15 2.77
CA PRO A 148 -16.13 13.45 3.17
C PRO A 148 -16.72 14.56 2.31
N VAL A 149 -17.94 14.36 1.82
CA VAL A 149 -18.71 15.39 1.13
C VAL A 149 -19.60 16.04 2.17
N ASN A 150 -19.13 17.12 2.79
CA ASN A 150 -19.95 17.89 3.72
C ASN A 150 -21.06 18.59 2.92
N SER A 151 -22.29 18.11 3.06
CA SER A 151 -23.47 18.93 2.80
C SER A 151 -23.46 20.08 3.80
N LYS A 152 -23.19 21.30 3.34
CA LYS A 152 -23.39 22.51 4.14
C LYS A 152 -24.87 22.70 4.47
#